data_AF-A0A382PGC8-F1
#
_entry.id   AF-A0A382PGC8-F1
#
_cell.length_a   1.000
_cell.length_b   1.000
_cell.length_c   1.000
_cell.angle_alpha   90.00
_cell.angle_beta   90.00
_cell.angle_gamma   90.00
#
_symmetry.space_group_name_H-M   'P 1'
#
loop_
_entity.id
_entity.type
_entity.pdbx_description
1 polymer ?
#
loop_
_entity_poly.entity_id
_entity_poly.type
_entity_poly.pdbx_seq_one_letter_code
_entity_poly.pdbx_strand_id
1 'polypeptide(L)'
;KFQVIDFVDGLSAINECKICMIGNPINRFEEDPVRMLRAIRFEVNLEAKLDSEISKSISKKKHLLSNIPPARLYDECVKLFHNEKSYRVFERLSETGLLKFLFQQTNDSKFIQKALNNTSERLKNNKSVTPAFLFSVFLWDSQNKYFDKLKKRNKSNFIAMNQASEEVIRRQVKQVLMPKWLSARVKDTWMMQHQLEKCSSKKVADLIANPRFRMAYDFLVLRSQSINPELSDRAKYWTQIQK
;
A
#
# COMPACT_ATOMS: atom_id res chain seq x y z
N LYS A 1 17.77 39.60 -17.03
CA LYS A 1 17.75 39.46 -15.56
C LYS A 1 16.75 38.38 -15.21
N PHE A 2 17.13 37.37 -14.44
CA PHE A 2 16.18 36.40 -13.89
C PHE A 2 15.72 36.92 -12.52
N GLN A 3 14.41 37.11 -12.34
CA GLN A 3 13.81 37.55 -11.09
C GLN A 3 12.84 36.47 -10.60
N VAL A 4 12.87 36.20 -9.30
CA VAL A 4 11.89 35.36 -8.59
C VAL A 4 10.94 36.30 -7.86
N ILE A 5 9.63 36.07 -8.00
CA ILE A 5 8.59 36.83 -7.30
C ILE A 5 7.94 35.90 -6.27
N ASP A 6 8.00 36.27 -5.01
CA ASP A 6 7.46 35.50 -3.88
C ASP A 6 6.29 36.26 -3.25
N PHE A 7 5.07 35.75 -3.45
CA PHE A 7 3.84 36.34 -2.91
C PHE A 7 3.40 35.72 -1.58
N VAL A 8 4.07 34.65 -1.13
CA VAL A 8 3.55 33.75 -0.08
C VAL A 8 4.63 33.29 0.91
N ASP A 9 5.73 34.03 0.98
CA ASP A 9 6.91 33.71 1.80
C ASP A 9 7.46 32.30 1.54
N GLY A 10 7.34 31.83 0.28
CA GLY A 10 7.80 30.52 -0.15
C GLY A 10 9.31 30.36 0.00
N LEU A 11 10.10 31.41 -0.22
CA LEU A 11 11.55 31.38 -0.03
C LEU A 11 11.91 31.16 1.45
N SER A 12 11.18 31.78 2.37
CA SER A 12 11.38 31.57 3.81
C SER A 12 11.05 30.12 4.20
N ALA A 13 9.92 29.61 3.73
CA ALA A 13 9.50 28.23 4.00
C ALA A 13 10.49 27.19 3.44
N ILE A 14 11.06 27.44 2.27
CA ILE A 14 12.13 26.62 1.68
C ILE A 14 13.38 26.64 2.57
N ASN A 15 13.82 27.83 3.00
CA ASN A 15 15.00 27.97 3.86
C ASN A 15 14.81 27.28 5.22
N GLU A 16 13.59 27.28 5.76
CA GLU A 16 13.24 26.60 7.03
C GLU A 16 12.92 25.10 6.87
N CYS A 17 12.92 24.56 5.64
CA CYS A 17 12.44 23.21 5.33
C CYS A 17 11.06 22.94 5.96
N LYS A 18 10.11 23.84 5.70
CA LYS A 18 8.77 23.81 6.31
C LYS A 18 7.68 23.72 5.24
N ILE A 19 6.67 22.89 5.49
CA ILE A 19 5.46 22.84 4.68
C ILE A 19 4.43 23.77 5.30
N CYS A 20 4.06 24.81 4.55
CA CYS A 20 3.02 25.77 4.89
C CYS A 20 1.81 25.62 3.97
N MET A 21 0.63 25.96 4.46
CA MET A 21 -0.59 26.05 3.66
C MET A 21 -0.81 27.51 3.29
N ILE A 22 -1.09 27.79 2.01
CA ILE A 22 -1.53 29.13 1.60
C ILE A 22 -2.96 29.32 2.11
N GLY A 23 -3.15 30.31 2.98
CA GLY A 23 -4.42 30.57 3.66
C GLY A 23 -4.73 29.60 4.81
N ASN A 24 -5.97 29.61 5.31
CA ASN A 24 -6.36 28.81 6.46
C ASN A 24 -6.45 27.30 6.14
N PRO A 25 -5.70 26.40 6.83
CA PRO A 25 -5.68 24.97 6.51
C PRO A 25 -7.04 24.27 6.58
N ILE A 26 -7.92 24.66 7.51
CA ILE A 26 -9.27 24.08 7.66
C ILE A 26 -10.08 24.33 6.39
N ASN A 27 -10.16 25.59 5.94
CA ASN A 27 -10.91 25.96 4.74
C ASN A 27 -10.35 25.24 3.50
N ARG A 28 -9.02 25.17 3.38
CA ARG A 28 -8.37 24.47 2.26
C ARG A 28 -8.63 22.96 2.26
N PHE A 29 -8.76 22.33 3.42
CA PHE A 29 -9.13 20.92 3.51
C PHE A 29 -10.62 20.68 3.26
N GLU A 30 -11.49 21.64 3.56
CA GLU A 30 -12.91 21.57 3.19
C GLU A 30 -13.11 21.66 1.67
N GLU A 31 -12.39 22.57 1.02
CA GLU A 31 -12.40 22.68 -0.44
C GLU A 31 -11.86 21.43 -1.15
N ASP A 32 -10.73 20.89 -0.69
CA ASP A 32 -10.10 19.71 -1.30
C ASP A 32 -9.38 18.85 -0.25
N PRO A 33 -10.07 17.86 0.34
CA PRO A 33 -9.53 17.01 1.39
C PRO A 33 -8.24 16.26 1.03
N VAL A 34 -8.00 15.97 -0.25
CA VAL A 34 -6.77 15.26 -0.67
C VAL A 34 -5.49 16.08 -0.43
N ARG A 35 -5.61 17.38 -0.15
CA ARG A 35 -4.48 18.22 0.30
C ARG A 35 -3.85 17.69 1.59
N MET A 36 -4.61 17.02 2.45
CA MET A 36 -4.06 16.35 3.64
C MET A 36 -3.07 15.24 3.25
N LEU A 37 -3.43 14.41 2.26
CA LEU A 37 -2.56 13.35 1.75
C LEU A 37 -1.30 13.93 1.09
N ARG A 38 -1.47 15.02 0.32
CA ARG A 38 -0.36 15.73 -0.31
C ARG A 38 0.60 16.32 0.72
N ALA A 39 0.09 16.91 1.81
CA ALA A 39 0.92 17.45 2.89
C ALA A 39 1.81 16.36 3.49
N ILE A 40 1.26 15.18 3.80
CA ILE A 40 2.04 14.03 4.28
C ILE A 40 3.07 13.57 3.25
N ARG A 41 2.70 13.51 1.97
CA ARG A 41 3.64 13.13 0.90
C ARG A 41 4.83 14.10 0.83
N PHE A 42 4.57 15.41 0.87
CA PHE A 42 5.62 16.43 0.79
C PHE A 42 6.48 16.49 2.07
N GLU A 43 5.87 16.36 3.24
CA GLU A 43 6.58 16.23 4.52
C GLU A 43 7.66 15.14 4.42
N VAL A 44 7.29 13.95 3.95
CA VAL A 44 8.22 12.82 3.85
C VAL A 44 9.23 12.97 2.71
N ASN A 45 8.80 13.43 1.54
CA ASN A 45 9.67 13.59 0.37
C ASN A 45 10.79 14.59 0.63
N LEU A 46 10.42 15.76 1.14
CA LEU A 46 11.31 16.88 1.32
C LEU A 46 12.02 16.85 2.69
N GLU A 47 11.71 15.85 3.53
CA GLU A 47 12.12 15.82 4.95
C GLU A 47 11.78 17.10 5.69
N ALA A 48 10.69 17.74 5.26
CA ALA A 48 10.25 19.04 5.75
C ALA A 48 9.29 18.85 6.93
N LYS A 49 9.27 19.81 7.85
CA LYS A 49 8.33 19.79 8.98
C LYS A 49 6.98 20.38 8.54
N LEU A 50 5.88 19.71 8.91
CA LEU A 50 4.56 20.33 8.77
C LEU A 50 4.39 21.45 9.81
N ASP A 51 3.78 22.55 9.39
CA ASP A 51 3.27 23.53 10.36
C ASP A 51 2.32 22.84 11.37
N SER A 52 2.42 23.25 12.64
CA SER A 52 1.59 22.72 13.72
C SER A 52 0.08 22.92 13.46
N GLU A 53 -0.32 24.00 12.79
CA GLU A 53 -1.70 24.28 12.42
C GLU A 53 -2.22 23.29 11.38
N ILE A 54 -1.38 22.89 10.43
CA ILE A 54 -1.71 21.87 9.43
C ILE A 54 -1.97 20.55 10.13
N SER A 55 -1.09 20.14 11.05
CA SER A 55 -1.22 18.89 11.80
C SER A 55 -2.50 18.86 12.64
N LYS A 56 -2.82 19.96 13.34
CA LYS A 56 -4.08 20.11 14.10
C LYS A 56 -5.30 20.03 13.18
N SER A 57 -5.22 20.67 12.01
CA SER A 57 -6.32 20.73 11.04
C SER A 57 -6.57 19.36 10.39
N ILE A 58 -5.53 18.59 10.10
CA ILE A 58 -5.63 17.19 9.64
C ILE A 58 -6.43 16.37 10.64
N SER A 59 -6.10 16.46 11.94
CA SER A 59 -6.80 15.70 12.98
C SER A 59 -8.30 16.00 13.02
N LYS A 60 -8.68 17.28 12.86
CA LYS A 60 -10.07 17.75 12.84
C LYS A 60 -10.82 17.36 11.56
N LYS A 61 -10.15 17.35 10.40
CA LYS A 61 -10.78 17.27 9.08
C LYS A 61 -10.54 15.97 8.31
N LYS A 62 -9.74 15.02 8.83
CA LYS A 62 -9.48 13.71 8.19
C LYS A 62 -10.72 12.94 7.73
N HIS A 63 -11.85 13.09 8.44
CA HIS A 63 -13.12 12.47 8.08
C HIS A 63 -13.67 12.89 6.71
N LEU A 64 -13.27 14.06 6.21
CA LEU A 64 -13.65 14.54 4.88
C LEU A 64 -13.11 13.68 3.74
N LEU A 65 -12.07 12.87 3.98
CA LEU A 65 -11.57 11.94 2.96
C LEU A 65 -12.63 10.92 2.55
N SER A 66 -13.58 10.56 3.42
CA SER A 66 -14.69 9.67 3.08
C SER A 66 -15.61 10.20 1.98
N ASN A 67 -15.60 11.51 1.75
CA ASN A 67 -16.42 12.17 0.73
C ASN A 67 -15.70 12.25 -0.63
N ILE A 68 -14.42 11.88 -0.69
CA ILE A 68 -13.65 11.93 -1.93
C ILE A 68 -13.98 10.71 -2.79
N PRO A 69 -14.19 10.89 -4.11
CA PRO A 69 -14.38 9.77 -5.02
C PRO A 69 -13.22 8.75 -4.91
N PRO A 70 -13.50 7.44 -4.80
CA PRO A 70 -12.47 6.41 -4.64
C PRO A 70 -11.38 6.43 -5.73
N ALA A 71 -11.70 6.88 -6.95
CA ALA A 71 -10.74 7.05 -8.04
C ALA A 71 -9.67 8.11 -7.73
N ARG A 72 -10.07 9.26 -7.16
CA ARG A 72 -9.11 10.32 -6.75
C ARG A 72 -8.22 9.84 -5.61
N LEU A 73 -8.77 9.05 -4.68
CA LEU A 73 -7.98 8.45 -3.61
C LEU A 73 -7.00 7.40 -4.16
N TYR A 74 -7.37 6.64 -5.19
CA TYR A 74 -6.45 5.72 -5.86
C TYR A 74 -5.26 6.46 -6.47
N ASP A 75 -5.49 7.56 -7.19
CA ASP A 75 -4.41 8.35 -7.79
C ASP A 75 -3.45 8.89 -6.72
N GLU A 76 -3.97 9.35 -5.58
CA GLU A 76 -3.13 9.80 -4.47
C GLU A 76 -2.42 8.63 -3.76
N CYS A 77 -3.07 7.48 -3.59
CA CYS A 77 -2.42 6.27 -3.05
C CYS A 77 -1.23 5.83 -3.91
N VAL A 78 -1.37 5.84 -5.23
CA VAL A 78 -0.26 5.50 -6.13
C VAL A 78 0.90 6.47 -5.91
N LYS A 79 0.65 7.79 -5.84
CA LYS A 79 1.71 8.79 -5.62
C LYS A 79 2.32 8.72 -4.22
N LEU A 80 1.53 8.35 -3.20
CA LEU A 80 2.00 8.21 -1.81
C LEU A 80 3.04 7.11 -1.67
N PHE A 81 2.79 5.95 -2.30
CA PHE A 81 3.65 4.77 -2.18
C PHE A 81 4.58 4.55 -3.39
N HIS A 82 4.50 5.39 -4.41
CA HIS A 82 5.55 5.54 -5.42
C HIS A 82 6.59 6.55 -4.91
N ASN A 83 7.24 6.17 -3.80
CA ASN A 83 8.08 7.07 -3.01
C ASN A 83 9.30 6.33 -2.47
N GLU A 84 10.48 6.94 -2.52
CA GLU A 84 11.73 6.36 -1.99
C GLU A 84 11.77 6.24 -0.45
N LYS A 85 10.75 6.76 0.22
CA LYS A 85 10.53 6.67 1.68
C LYS A 85 9.11 6.17 1.97
N SER A 86 8.65 5.19 1.20
CA SER A 86 7.27 4.69 1.25
C SER A 86 6.82 4.21 2.64
N TYR A 87 7.71 3.59 3.42
CA TYR A 87 7.37 3.16 4.77
C TYR A 87 7.14 4.35 5.70
N ARG A 88 7.97 5.40 5.59
CA ARG A 88 7.78 6.63 6.36
C ARG A 88 6.45 7.31 6.03
N VAL A 89 6.04 7.30 4.77
CA VAL A 89 4.69 7.76 4.37
C VAL A 89 3.61 6.95 5.06
N PHE A 90 3.74 5.62 5.09
CA PHE A 90 2.78 4.74 5.78
C PHE A 90 2.68 5.06 7.28
N GLU A 91 3.82 5.23 7.96
CA GLU A 91 3.86 5.62 9.38
C GLU A 91 3.11 6.94 9.60
N ARG A 92 3.42 7.97 8.81
CA ARG A 92 2.77 9.28 8.93
C ARG A 92 1.26 9.23 8.67
N LEU A 93 0.82 8.44 7.70
CA LEU A 93 -0.60 8.19 7.46
C LEU A 93 -1.27 7.48 8.64
N SER A 94 -0.56 6.54 9.28
CA SER A 94 -1.05 5.83 10.47
C SER A 94 -1.16 6.76 11.68
N GLU A 95 -0.10 7.51 11.99
CA GLU A 95 0.00 8.46 13.11
C GLU A 95 -1.07 9.56 13.03
N THR A 96 -1.35 10.06 11.82
CA THR A 96 -2.39 11.08 11.58
C THR A 96 -3.80 10.50 11.52
N GLY A 97 -3.92 9.17 11.44
CA GLY A 97 -5.17 8.44 11.27
C GLY A 97 -5.77 8.54 9.87
N LEU A 98 -5.05 9.12 8.89
CA LEU A 98 -5.48 9.19 7.49
C LEU A 98 -5.51 7.80 6.84
N LEU A 99 -4.65 6.88 7.29
CA LEU A 99 -4.58 5.51 6.76
C LEU A 99 -5.94 4.80 6.82
N LYS A 100 -6.74 5.03 7.87
CA LYS A 100 -8.06 4.39 8.02
C LYS A 100 -9.05 4.75 6.93
N PHE A 101 -8.91 5.91 6.30
CA PHE A 101 -9.76 6.34 5.19
C PHE A 101 -9.34 5.76 3.85
N LEU A 102 -8.08 5.34 3.73
CA LEU A 102 -7.54 4.70 2.52
C LEU A 102 -7.64 3.18 2.60
N PHE A 103 -7.29 2.60 3.76
CA PHE A 103 -7.14 1.17 3.98
C PHE A 103 -7.60 0.79 5.38
N GLN A 104 -8.91 0.87 5.66
CA GLN A 104 -9.47 0.55 6.99
C GLN A 104 -9.16 -0.88 7.43
N GLN A 105 -9.00 -1.78 6.46
CA GLN A 105 -8.75 -3.21 6.68
C GLN A 105 -7.27 -3.53 6.94
N THR A 106 -6.38 -2.55 6.88
CA THR A 106 -4.93 -2.73 6.97
C THR A 106 -4.45 -2.35 8.36
N ASN A 107 -3.65 -3.25 8.95
CA ASN A 107 -2.94 -3.00 10.21
C ASN A 107 -1.44 -2.98 9.94
N ASP A 108 -0.71 -2.19 10.72
CA ASP A 108 0.74 -2.18 10.64
C ASP A 108 1.33 -3.55 10.98
N SER A 109 2.37 -3.95 10.26
CA SER A 109 3.02 -5.24 10.43
C SER A 109 4.43 -5.23 9.83
N LYS A 110 5.28 -6.14 10.32
CA LYS A 110 6.60 -6.40 9.73
C LYS A 110 6.53 -6.73 8.23
N PHE A 111 5.42 -7.30 7.77
CA PHE A 111 5.21 -7.60 6.35
C PHE A 111 5.08 -6.33 5.51
N ILE A 112 4.28 -5.38 5.98
CA ILE A 112 4.11 -4.07 5.32
C ILE A 112 5.41 -3.28 5.37
N GLN A 113 6.07 -3.24 6.52
CA GLN A 113 7.36 -2.57 6.67
C GLN A 113 8.39 -3.06 5.66
N LYS A 114 8.59 -4.39 5.57
CA LYS A 114 9.52 -4.97 4.59
C LYS A 114 9.08 -4.71 3.14
N ALA A 115 7.77 -4.81 2.84
CA ALA A 115 7.26 -4.52 1.50
C ALA A 115 7.59 -3.09 1.03
N LEU A 116 7.36 -2.11 1.91
CA LEU A 116 7.55 -0.70 1.61
C LEU A 116 9.02 -0.30 1.59
N ASN A 117 9.86 -0.91 2.43
CA ASN A 117 11.31 -0.74 2.36
C ASN A 117 11.88 -1.32 1.05
N ASN A 118 11.50 -2.54 0.67
CA ASN A 118 11.90 -3.12 -0.61
C ASN A 118 11.41 -2.28 -1.80
N THR A 119 10.19 -1.73 -1.72
CA THR A 119 9.64 -0.83 -2.75
C THR A 119 10.49 0.43 -2.87
N SER A 120 10.87 1.01 -1.73
CA SER A 120 11.73 2.20 -1.65
C SER A 120 13.11 1.94 -2.28
N GLU A 121 13.73 0.80 -1.96
CA GLU A 121 15.02 0.39 -2.55
C GLU A 121 14.91 0.15 -4.06
N ARG A 122 13.79 -0.42 -4.55
CA ARG A 122 13.57 -0.62 -5.98
C ARG A 122 13.48 0.71 -6.72
N LEU A 123 12.77 1.69 -6.15
CA LEU A 123 12.65 3.02 -6.74
C LEU A 123 14.00 3.75 -6.81
N LYS A 124 14.80 3.71 -5.74
CA LYS A 124 16.16 4.26 -5.72
C LYS A 124 17.07 3.65 -6.80
N ASN A 125 16.82 2.39 -7.15
CA ASN A 125 17.53 1.67 -8.21
C ASN A 125 16.86 1.79 -9.59
N ASN A 126 15.95 2.75 -9.79
CA ASN A 126 15.19 2.97 -11.03
C ASN A 126 14.41 1.75 -11.54
N LYS A 127 14.02 0.84 -10.63
CA LYS A 127 13.22 -0.34 -10.97
C LYS A 127 11.74 -0.02 -10.84
N SER A 128 10.95 -0.51 -11.78
CA SER A 128 9.49 -0.38 -11.72
C SER A 128 8.90 -1.10 -10.50
N VAL A 129 7.89 -0.48 -9.90
CA VAL A 129 7.07 -1.03 -8.81
C VAL A 129 5.62 -1.05 -9.26
N THR A 130 4.89 -2.10 -8.88
CA THR A 130 3.47 -2.25 -9.25
C THR A 130 2.57 -2.02 -8.04
N PRO A 131 1.51 -1.19 -8.17
CA PRO A 131 0.52 -1.02 -7.10
C PRO A 131 -0.13 -2.34 -6.68
N ALA A 132 -0.25 -3.30 -7.60
CA ALA A 132 -0.83 -4.62 -7.31
C ALA A 132 -0.12 -5.34 -6.17
N PHE A 133 1.21 -5.23 -6.11
CA PHE A 133 1.99 -5.87 -5.06
C PHE A 133 1.69 -5.25 -3.69
N LEU A 134 1.69 -3.92 -3.61
CA LEU A 134 1.42 -3.19 -2.37
C LEU A 134 -0.01 -3.44 -1.86
N PHE A 135 -1.01 -3.39 -2.74
CA PHE A 135 -2.39 -3.70 -2.37
C PHE A 135 -2.55 -5.15 -1.90
N SER A 136 -1.82 -6.09 -2.53
CA SER A 136 -1.79 -7.49 -2.09
C SER A 136 -1.23 -7.63 -0.67
N VAL A 137 -0.21 -6.84 -0.31
CA VAL A 137 0.43 -6.85 1.01
C VAL A 137 -0.47 -6.20 2.05
N PHE A 138 -0.96 -4.99 1.79
CA PHE A 138 -1.78 -4.23 2.73
C PHE A 138 -3.03 -5.00 3.16
N LEU A 139 -3.67 -5.70 2.23
CA LEU A 139 -4.94 -6.38 2.47
C LEU A 139 -4.77 -7.85 2.90
N TRP A 140 -3.53 -8.35 3.02
CA TRP A 140 -3.26 -9.77 3.29
C TRP A 140 -3.79 -10.24 4.65
N ASP A 141 -3.63 -9.42 5.69
CA ASP A 141 -4.15 -9.74 7.03
C ASP A 141 -5.68 -9.90 7.03
N SER A 142 -6.39 -8.97 6.39
CA SER A 142 -7.84 -9.06 6.22
C SER A 142 -8.22 -10.32 5.42
N GLN A 143 -7.51 -10.60 4.32
CA GLN A 143 -7.71 -11.80 3.52
C GLN A 143 -7.60 -13.09 4.34
N ASN A 144 -6.57 -13.22 5.17
CA ASN A 144 -6.38 -14.39 6.01
C ASN A 144 -7.49 -14.53 7.06
N LYS A 145 -7.89 -13.43 7.72
CA LYS A 145 -9.00 -13.43 8.67
C LYS A 145 -10.31 -13.93 8.05
N TYR A 146 -10.62 -13.50 6.83
CA TYR A 146 -11.80 -14.00 6.10
C TYR A 146 -11.65 -15.46 5.67
N PHE A 147 -10.47 -15.83 5.19
CA PHE A 147 -10.16 -17.21 4.80
C PHE A 147 -10.36 -18.18 5.97
N ASP A 148 -9.81 -17.88 7.15
CA ASP A 148 -9.92 -18.72 8.34
C ASP A 148 -11.37 -18.85 8.80
N LYS A 149 -12.13 -17.76 8.76
CA LYS A 149 -13.57 -17.76 9.08
C LYS A 149 -14.36 -18.67 8.13
N LEU A 150 -14.04 -18.65 6.84
CA LEU A 150 -14.69 -19.49 5.84
C LEU A 150 -14.24 -20.95 5.92
N LYS A 151 -12.99 -21.20 6.29
CA LYS A 151 -12.44 -22.54 6.41
C LYS A 151 -13.06 -23.33 7.56
N LYS A 152 -13.40 -22.65 8.66
CA LYS A 152 -14.20 -23.23 9.77
C LYS A 152 -15.57 -23.76 9.34
N ARG A 153 -16.08 -23.36 8.17
CA ARG A 153 -17.35 -23.84 7.60
C ARG A 153 -17.16 -25.00 6.61
N ASN A 154 -16.05 -25.75 6.73
CA ASN A 154 -15.70 -26.90 5.90
C ASN A 154 -15.69 -26.65 4.37
N LYS A 155 -15.43 -25.41 3.94
CA LYS A 155 -15.27 -25.10 2.50
C LYS A 155 -13.92 -25.62 1.99
N SER A 156 -13.87 -25.98 0.70
CA SER A 156 -12.60 -26.22 -0.01
C SER A 156 -11.68 -25.01 0.08
N ASN A 157 -10.35 -25.22 0.14
CA ASN A 157 -9.37 -24.12 0.25
C ASN A 157 -9.49 -23.12 -0.90
N PHE A 158 -9.69 -23.63 -2.11
CA PHE A 158 -9.87 -22.78 -3.29
C PHE A 158 -11.10 -21.88 -3.15
N ILE A 159 -12.24 -22.47 -2.79
CA ILE A 159 -13.52 -21.73 -2.64
C ILE A 159 -13.40 -20.71 -1.50
N ALA A 160 -12.83 -21.10 -0.36
CA ALA A 160 -12.64 -20.21 0.79
C ALA A 160 -11.72 -19.03 0.44
N MET A 161 -10.60 -19.28 -0.25
CA MET A 161 -9.66 -18.24 -0.67
C MET A 161 -10.34 -17.27 -1.64
N ASN A 162 -11.02 -17.80 -2.67
CA ASN A 162 -11.71 -17.00 -3.67
C ASN A 162 -12.77 -16.07 -3.06
N GLN A 163 -13.61 -16.61 -2.17
CA GLN A 163 -14.66 -15.83 -1.49
C GLN A 163 -14.11 -14.80 -0.51
N ALA A 164 -13.04 -15.15 0.23
CA ALA A 164 -12.35 -14.18 1.07
C ALA A 164 -11.79 -13.01 0.24
N SER A 165 -11.18 -13.32 -0.91
CA SER A 165 -10.58 -12.30 -1.79
C SER A 165 -11.64 -11.34 -2.31
N GLU A 166 -12.78 -11.87 -2.77
CA GLU A 166 -13.90 -11.09 -3.27
C GLU A 166 -14.46 -10.17 -2.18
N GLU A 167 -14.62 -10.65 -0.96
CA GLU A 167 -15.15 -9.85 0.15
C GLU A 167 -14.20 -8.71 0.56
N VAL A 168 -12.90 -8.98 0.66
CA VAL A 168 -11.88 -7.97 1.00
C VAL A 168 -11.80 -6.90 -0.08
N ILE A 169 -11.75 -7.29 -1.36
CA ILE A 169 -11.72 -6.36 -2.50
C ILE A 169 -13.00 -5.53 -2.54
N ARG A 170 -14.18 -6.16 -2.37
CA ARG A 170 -15.47 -5.46 -2.36
C ARG A 170 -15.53 -4.37 -1.29
N ARG A 171 -14.96 -4.62 -0.11
CA ARG A 171 -14.84 -3.62 0.95
C ARG A 171 -13.85 -2.53 0.61
N GLN A 172 -12.68 -2.90 0.08
CA GLN A 172 -11.61 -1.95 -0.23
C GLN A 172 -12.03 -0.96 -1.32
N VAL A 173 -12.74 -1.41 -2.36
CA VAL A 173 -13.21 -0.57 -3.48
C VAL A 173 -14.10 0.58 -3.02
N LYS A 174 -14.76 0.47 -1.85
CA LYS A 174 -15.57 1.55 -1.26
C LYS A 174 -14.71 2.72 -0.77
N GLN A 175 -13.45 2.49 -0.43
CA GLN A 175 -12.52 3.51 0.06
C GLN A 175 -11.61 4.01 -1.05
N VAL A 176 -10.95 3.08 -1.75
CA VAL A 176 -9.98 3.38 -2.80
C VAL A 176 -10.31 2.50 -3.99
N LEU A 177 -10.47 3.11 -5.16
CA LEU A 177 -10.77 2.39 -6.38
C LEU A 177 -9.71 1.32 -6.62
N MET A 178 -10.16 0.11 -6.93
CA MET A 178 -9.30 -0.92 -7.49
C MET A 178 -9.78 -1.22 -8.90
N PRO A 179 -9.06 -0.75 -9.94
CA PRO A 179 -9.36 -1.11 -11.32
C PRO A 179 -9.41 -2.64 -11.49
N LYS A 180 -10.19 -3.14 -12.47
CA LYS A 180 -10.36 -4.58 -12.68
C LYS A 180 -9.03 -5.34 -12.80
N TRP A 181 -8.06 -4.77 -13.52
CA TRP A 181 -6.73 -5.36 -13.65
C TRP A 181 -5.99 -5.46 -12.31
N LEU A 182 -6.14 -4.46 -11.44
CA LEU A 182 -5.50 -4.41 -10.12
C LEU A 182 -6.10 -5.49 -9.22
N SER A 183 -7.43 -5.52 -9.11
CA SER A 183 -8.16 -6.52 -8.32
C SER A 183 -7.86 -7.95 -8.80
N ALA A 184 -7.81 -8.17 -10.11
CA ALA A 184 -7.47 -9.47 -10.68
C ALA A 184 -6.05 -9.90 -10.27
N ARG A 185 -5.05 -9.03 -10.41
CA ARG A 185 -3.66 -9.34 -10.04
C ARG A 185 -3.49 -9.59 -8.54
N VAL A 186 -4.18 -8.81 -7.71
CA VAL A 186 -4.18 -9.02 -6.24
C VAL A 186 -4.76 -10.40 -5.90
N LYS A 187 -5.94 -10.72 -6.46
CA LYS A 187 -6.60 -12.01 -6.27
C LYS A 187 -5.73 -13.19 -6.75
N ASP A 188 -5.12 -13.05 -7.93
CA ASP A 188 -4.22 -14.06 -8.50
C ASP A 188 -3.04 -14.35 -7.56
N THR A 189 -2.42 -13.30 -7.00
CA THR A 189 -1.31 -13.42 -6.03
C THR A 189 -1.71 -14.30 -4.85
N TRP A 190 -2.88 -14.02 -4.27
CA TRP A 190 -3.39 -14.72 -3.09
C TRP A 190 -3.78 -16.16 -3.41
N MET A 191 -4.45 -16.40 -4.54
CA MET A 191 -4.85 -17.74 -4.97
C MET A 191 -3.64 -18.66 -5.19
N MET A 192 -2.54 -18.12 -5.71
CA MET A 192 -1.30 -18.89 -5.91
C MET A 192 -0.57 -19.23 -4.61
N GLN A 193 -0.76 -18.48 -3.52
CA GLN A 193 -0.03 -18.72 -2.26
C GLN A 193 -0.19 -20.16 -1.78
N HIS A 194 -1.42 -20.67 -1.78
CA HIS A 194 -1.67 -22.03 -1.32
C HIS A 194 -0.95 -23.10 -2.17
N GLN A 195 -0.89 -22.87 -3.49
CA GLN A 195 -0.20 -23.77 -4.40
C GLN A 195 1.31 -23.72 -4.18
N LEU A 196 1.87 -22.53 -3.98
CA LEU A 196 3.31 -22.36 -3.73
C LEU A 196 3.75 -22.95 -2.38
N GLU A 197 2.89 -22.92 -1.37
CA GLU A 197 3.16 -23.51 -0.05
C GLU A 197 3.14 -25.05 -0.09
N LYS A 198 2.22 -25.65 -0.86
CA LYS A 198 1.95 -27.10 -0.87
C LYS A 198 2.33 -27.81 -2.17
N CYS A 199 3.09 -27.17 -3.05
CA CYS A 199 3.36 -27.71 -4.38
C CYS A 199 4.04 -29.09 -4.33
N SER A 200 3.54 -30.02 -5.13
CA SER A 200 4.23 -31.27 -5.46
C SER A 200 5.17 -31.06 -6.64
N SER A 201 6.25 -31.84 -6.71
CA SER A 201 7.28 -31.74 -7.75
C SER A 201 6.75 -31.79 -9.19
N LYS A 202 5.62 -32.48 -9.42
CA LYS A 202 5.03 -32.67 -10.77
C LYS A 202 4.42 -31.41 -11.39
N LYS A 203 4.05 -30.40 -10.60
CA LYS A 203 3.36 -29.17 -11.09
C LYS A 203 4.27 -27.93 -11.14
N VAL A 204 5.55 -28.12 -10.88
CA VAL A 204 6.51 -27.02 -10.70
C VAL A 204 6.74 -26.26 -12.01
N ALA A 205 6.93 -26.98 -13.12
CA ALA A 205 7.13 -26.36 -14.44
C ALA A 205 5.92 -25.51 -14.86
N ASP A 206 4.70 -26.05 -14.70
CA ASP A 206 3.45 -25.33 -15.02
C ASP A 206 3.28 -24.06 -14.20
N LEU A 207 3.65 -24.10 -12.92
CA LEU A 207 3.58 -22.94 -12.04
C LEU A 207 4.60 -21.87 -12.43
N ILE A 208 5.82 -22.25 -12.77
CA ILE A 208 6.87 -21.31 -13.20
C ILE A 208 6.49 -20.64 -14.54
N ALA A 209 5.94 -21.41 -15.47
CA ALA A 209 5.49 -20.89 -16.76
C ALA A 209 4.28 -19.93 -16.64
N ASN A 210 3.60 -19.91 -15.50
CA ASN A 210 2.43 -19.07 -15.29
C ASN A 210 2.82 -17.56 -15.26
N PRO A 211 2.21 -16.69 -16.08
CA PRO A 211 2.51 -15.25 -16.11
C PRO A 211 2.27 -14.50 -14.78
N ARG A 212 1.54 -15.13 -13.83
CA ARG A 212 1.25 -14.58 -12.49
C ARG A 212 2.28 -15.00 -11.44
N PHE A 213 3.14 -15.96 -11.77
CA PHE A 213 4.07 -16.59 -10.85
C PHE A 213 5.02 -15.60 -10.19
N ARG A 214 5.67 -14.73 -10.97
CA ARG A 214 6.73 -13.85 -10.46
C ARG A 214 6.30 -13.04 -9.23
N MET A 215 5.13 -12.41 -9.32
CA MET A 215 4.59 -11.59 -8.23
C MET A 215 4.15 -12.45 -7.04
N ALA A 216 3.52 -13.61 -7.28
CA ALA A 216 3.12 -14.55 -6.23
C ALA A 216 4.33 -15.15 -5.49
N TYR A 217 5.42 -15.42 -6.21
CA TYR A 217 6.68 -15.87 -5.65
C TYR A 217 7.35 -14.76 -4.83
N ASP A 218 7.48 -13.54 -5.37
CA ASP A 218 8.04 -12.40 -4.62
C ASP A 218 7.25 -12.16 -3.33
N PHE A 219 5.93 -12.34 -3.37
CA PHE A 219 5.05 -12.24 -2.21
C PHE A 219 5.31 -13.36 -1.20
N LEU A 220 5.51 -14.61 -1.65
CA LEU A 220 5.85 -15.75 -0.78
C LEU A 220 7.20 -15.52 -0.07
N VAL A 221 8.22 -15.09 -0.81
CA VAL A 221 9.55 -14.79 -0.26
C VAL A 221 9.44 -13.69 0.79
N LEU A 222 8.69 -12.63 0.49
CA LEU A 222 8.50 -11.54 1.45
C LEU A 222 7.75 -12.02 2.70
N ARG A 223 6.73 -12.87 2.56
CA ARG A 223 6.03 -13.50 3.69
C ARG A 223 6.97 -14.34 4.53
N SER A 224 7.80 -15.16 3.90
CA SER A 224 8.73 -16.05 4.60
C SER A 224 9.78 -15.28 5.41
N GLN A 225 10.15 -14.08 4.95
CA GLN A 225 11.08 -13.21 5.64
C GLN A 225 10.43 -12.36 6.74
N SER A 226 9.10 -12.32 6.85
CA SER A 226 8.39 -11.37 7.72
C SER A 226 7.47 -12.05 8.73
N ILE A 227 6.35 -12.60 8.26
CA ILE A 227 5.23 -13.06 9.09
C ILE A 227 5.10 -14.58 9.11
N ASN A 228 5.73 -15.30 8.18
CA ASN A 228 5.65 -16.76 8.07
C ASN A 228 7.04 -17.42 7.96
N PRO A 229 7.92 -17.35 8.98
CA PRO A 229 9.27 -17.92 8.93
C PRO A 229 9.33 -19.40 8.53
N GLU A 230 8.27 -20.16 8.85
CA GLU A 230 8.09 -21.57 8.47
C GLU A 230 8.09 -21.80 6.95
N LEU A 231 7.81 -20.77 6.15
CA LEU A 231 7.84 -20.85 4.68
C LEU A 231 9.24 -20.62 4.09
N SER A 232 10.27 -20.38 4.92
CA SER A 232 11.63 -20.05 4.46
C SER A 232 12.21 -21.13 3.54
N ASP A 233 12.05 -22.41 3.89
CA ASP A 233 12.57 -23.51 3.06
C ASP A 233 11.82 -23.64 1.74
N ARG A 234 10.50 -23.37 1.75
CA ARG A 234 9.71 -23.30 0.52
C ARG A 234 10.13 -22.14 -0.37
N ALA A 235 10.38 -20.97 0.19
CA ALA A 235 10.88 -19.83 -0.55
C ALA A 235 12.24 -20.17 -1.21
N LYS A 236 13.18 -20.74 -0.44
CA LYS A 236 14.50 -21.19 -0.97
C LYS A 236 14.37 -22.23 -2.08
N TYR A 237 13.48 -23.20 -1.92
CA TYR A 237 13.20 -24.22 -2.94
C TYR A 237 12.78 -23.58 -4.27
N TRP A 238 11.82 -22.65 -4.22
CA TRP A 238 11.39 -21.92 -5.42
C TRP A 238 12.51 -21.07 -6.00
N THR A 239 13.35 -20.43 -5.18
CA THR A 239 14.51 -19.66 -5.67
C THR A 239 15.50 -20.52 -6.44
N GLN A 240 15.75 -21.75 -5.98
CA GLN A 240 16.73 -22.66 -6.58
C GLN A 240 16.26 -23.20 -7.93
N ILE A 241 14.99 -23.55 -8.06
CA ILE A 241 14.43 -24.17 -9.27
C ILE A 241 14.19 -23.15 -10.40
N GLN A 242 14.10 -21.87 -10.07
CA GLN A 242 14.00 -20.80 -11.07
C GLN A 242 15.33 -20.46 -11.75
N LYS A 243 16.46 -21.01 -11.27
CA LYS A 243 17.77 -20.85 -11.91
C LYS A 243 17.93 -21.86 -13.04
#